data_AF-A0A965UUW3-F1
#
_entry.id   AF-A0A965UUW3-F1
#
_cell.length_a   1.000
_cell.length_b   1.000
_cell.length_c   1.000
_cell.angle_alpha   90.00
_cell.angle_beta   90.00
_cell.angle_gamma   90.00
#
_symmetry.space_group_name_H-M   'P 1'
#
loop_
_entity.id
_entity.type
_entity.pdbx_description
1 polymer ?
#
loop_
_entity_poly.entity_id
_entity_poly.type
_entity_poly.pdbx_seq_one_letter_code
_entity_poly.pdbx_strand_id
1 'polypeptide(L)' 'MKAILEYTLPDDQHEYDLANSASDMYNALYEINEKLRNLHKYGELNGEQLEIVDKIYQDFHDILIYNKIQL' A
#
# COMPACT_ATOMS: atom_id res chain seq x y z
N MET A 1 -37.75 5.08 -7.79
CA MET A 1 -37.28 6.48 -7.60
C MET A 1 -35.87 6.42 -7.03
N LYS A 2 -34.91 7.11 -7.64
CA LYS A 2 -33.52 7.20 -7.17
C LYS A 2 -33.26 8.66 -6.81
N ALA A 3 -33.06 8.94 -5.52
CA ALA A 3 -32.64 10.24 -5.03
C ALA A 3 -31.14 10.15 -4.70
N ILE A 4 -30.36 11.14 -5.12
CA ILE A 4 -28.94 11.29 -4.75
C ILE A 4 -28.89 12.49 -3.81
N LEU A 5 -28.41 12.26 -2.59
CA LEU A 5 -28.11 13.31 -1.62
C LEU A 5 -26.65 13.72 -1.84
N GLU A 6 -26.45 14.87 -2.48
CA GLU A 6 -25.14 15.54 -2.53
C GLU A 6 -25.00 16.44 -1.30
N TYR A 7 -23.97 16.17 -0.50
CA TYR A 7 -23.63 16.95 0.69
C TYR A 7 -22.17 17.35 0.60
N THR A 8 -21.89 18.65 0.63
CA THR A 8 -20.54 19.20 0.55
C THR A 8 -20.01 19.36 1.97
N LEU A 9 -18.95 18.64 2.32
CA LEU A 9 -18.24 18.76 3.60
C LEU A 9 -16.97 19.58 3.40
N PRO A 10 -17.02 20.93 3.35
CA PRO A 10 -15.83 21.74 3.02
C PRO A 10 -14.67 21.53 4.00
N ASP A 11 -14.95 21.23 5.27
CA ASP A 11 -13.92 21.01 6.29
C ASP A 11 -13.48 19.54 6.40
N ASP A 12 -14.40 18.57 6.21
CA ASP A 12 -14.12 17.12 6.38
C ASP A 12 -13.90 16.38 5.05
N GLN A 13 -13.90 17.07 3.89
CA GLN A 13 -13.76 16.44 2.58
C GLN A 13 -12.49 15.58 2.50
N HIS A 14 -11.39 16.05 3.11
CA HIS A 14 -10.13 15.33 3.12
C HIS A 14 -10.21 13.99 3.85
N GLU A 15 -10.84 13.96 5.03
CA GLU A 15 -11.01 12.72 5.80
C GLU A 15 -11.98 11.76 5.09
N TYR A 16 -13.03 12.29 4.47
CA TYR A 16 -13.97 11.51 3.67
C TYR A 16 -13.30 10.88 2.44
N ASP A 17 -12.49 11.64 1.70
CA ASP A 17 -11.76 11.13 0.54
C ASP A 17 -10.72 10.07 0.96
N LEU A 18 -10.04 10.29 2.09
CA LEU A 18 -9.11 9.32 2.67
C LEU A 18 -9.82 8.02 3.08
N ALA A 19 -10.99 8.11 3.71
CA ALA A 19 -11.78 6.94 4.07
C ALA A 19 -12.26 6.15 2.85
N ASN A 20 -12.69 6.84 1.79
CA ASN A 20 -13.11 6.20 0.55
C ASN A 20 -11.95 5.54 -0.20
N SER A 21 -10.77 6.17 -0.20
CA SER A 21 -9.58 5.65 -0.87
C SER A 21 -8.80 4.62 -0.03
N ALA A 22 -9.17 4.41 1.24
CA ALA A 22 -8.46 3.49 2.14
C ALA A 22 -8.35 2.05 1.58
N SER A 23 -9.42 1.54 0.96
CA SER A 23 -9.41 0.22 0.32
C SER A 23 -8.45 0.16 -0.87
N ASP A 24 -8.39 1.23 -1.67
CA ASP A 24 -7.47 1.31 -2.81
C ASP A 24 -6.02 1.46 -2.35
N MET A 25 -5.78 2.21 -1.27
CA MET A 25 -4.46 2.31 -0.61
C MET A 25 -4.00 0.95 -0.07
N TYR A 26 -4.90 0.19 0.55
CA TYR A 26 -4.62 -1.18 0.99
C TYR A 26 -4.22 -2.07 -0.20
N ASN A 27 -5.01 -2.04 -1.27
CA ASN A 27 -4.72 -2.81 -2.48
C ASN A 27 -3.38 -2.42 -3.10
N ALA A 28 -3.04 -1.12 -3.13
CA ALA A 28 -1.75 -0.65 -3.63
C ALA A 28 -0.58 -1.21 -2.79
N LEU A 29 -0.70 -1.22 -1.46
CA LEU A 29 0.30 -1.82 -0.58
C LEU A 29 0.43 -3.33 -0.80
N TYR A 30 -0.71 -4.04 -0.95
CA TYR A 30 -0.73 -5.47 -1.26
C TYR A 30 -0.02 -5.77 -2.59
N GLU A 31 -0.29 -4.99 -3.64
CA GLU A 31 0.38 -5.15 -4.94
C GLU A 31 1.89 -4.90 -4.86
N ILE A 32 2.32 -3.92 -4.08
CA ILE A 32 3.75 -3.66 -3.84
C ILE A 32 4.39 -4.85 -3.14
N ASN A 33 3.75 -5.40 -2.11
CA ASN A 33 4.24 -6.58 -1.40
C ASN A 33 4.41 -7.78 -2.34
N GLU A 34 3.42 -8.05 -3.19
CA GLU A 34 3.47 -9.16 -4.15
C GLU A 34 4.58 -8.96 -5.20
N LYS A 35 4.78 -7.73 -5.68
CA LYS A 35 5.88 -7.41 -6.61
C LYS A 35 7.25 -7.57 -5.96
N LEU A 36 7.44 -7.08 -4.74
CA LEU A 36 8.69 -7.25 -4.00
C LEU A 36 8.99 -8.72 -3.73
N ARG A 37 7.97 -9.49 -3.30
CA ARG A 37 8.09 -10.93 -3.06
C ARG A 37 8.40 -11.71 -4.33
N ASN A 38 7.82 -11.32 -5.47
CA ASN A 38 8.11 -11.94 -6.76
C ASN A 38 9.56 -11.64 -7.18
N LEU A 39 9.98 -10.37 -7.10
CA LEU A 39 11.34 -9.95 -7.40
C LEU A 39 12.38 -10.66 -6.51
N HIS A 40 12.08 -10.82 -5.23
CA HIS A 40 12.91 -11.52 -4.26
C HIS A 40 13.09 -13.02 -4.58
N LYS A 41 12.02 -13.70 -4.98
CA LYS A 41 12.01 -15.15 -5.19
C LYS A 41 12.42 -15.61 -6.59
N TYR A 42 12.08 -14.82 -7.59
CA TYR A 42 12.16 -15.22 -8.99
C TYR A 42 12.93 -14.21 -9.85
N GLY A 43 13.40 -13.10 -9.27
CA GLY A 43 14.25 -12.16 -9.97
C GLY A 43 15.62 -12.75 -10.26
N GLU A 44 16.07 -12.63 -11.51
CA GLU A 44 17.45 -12.92 -11.89
C GLU A 44 18.36 -11.76 -11.43
N LEU A 45 18.62 -11.72 -10.13
CA LEU A 45 19.41 -10.68 -9.47
C LEU A 45 20.84 -11.18 -9.22
N ASN A 46 21.82 -10.29 -9.37
CA ASN A 46 23.18 -10.54 -8.88
C ASN A 46 23.24 -10.39 -7.34
N GLY A 47 24.36 -10.77 -6.72
CA GLY A 47 24.49 -10.78 -5.26
C GLY A 47 24.20 -9.44 -4.59
N GLU A 48 24.75 -8.34 -5.12
CA GLU A 48 24.51 -6.98 -4.59
C GLU A 48 23.05 -6.53 -4.78
N GLN A 49 22.44 -6.89 -5.92
CA GLN A 49 21.04 -6.59 -6.18
C GLN A 49 20.10 -7.36 -5.25
N LEU A 50 20.43 -8.61 -4.92
CA LEU A 50 19.65 -9.40 -3.97
C LEU A 50 19.71 -8.76 -2.58
N GLU A 51 20.89 -8.36 -2.11
CA GLU A 51 21.04 -7.66 -0.81
C GLU A 51 20.21 -6.37 -0.74
N ILE A 52 20.17 -5.60 -1.84
CA ILE A 52 19.36 -4.39 -1.93
C ILE A 52 17.86 -4.73 -1.87
N VAL A 53 17.42 -5.76 -2.61
CA VAL A 53 16.01 -6.17 -2.63
C VAL A 53 15.59 -6.73 -1.27
N ASP A 54 16.43 -7.52 -0.60
CA ASP A 54 16.22 -8.01 0.76
C ASP A 54 16.02 -6.85 1.74
N LYS A 55 16.89 -5.84 1.67
CA LYS A 55 16.79 -4.65 2.51
C LYS A 55 15.49 -3.89 2.28
N ILE A 56 15.13 -3.64 1.01
CA ILE A 56 13.87 -2.96 0.67
C ILE A 56 12.67 -3.77 1.15
N TYR A 57 12.70 -5.10 1.01
CA TYR A 57 11.65 -5.98 1.50
C TYR A 57 11.51 -5.88 3.03
N GLN A 58 12.62 -5.90 3.78
CA GLN A 58 12.59 -5.73 5.23
C GLN A 58 12.06 -4.34 5.63
N ASP A 59 12.59 -3.27 5.05
CA ASP A 59 12.17 -1.90 5.34
C ASP A 59 10.67 -1.71 5.07
N PHE A 60 10.14 -2.32 4.00
CA PHE A 60 8.71 -2.31 3.68
C PHE A 60 7.87 -2.97 4.77
N HIS A 61 8.24 -4.17 5.25
CA HIS A 61 7.52 -4.84 6.34
C HIS A 61 7.63 -4.10 7.66
N ASP A 62 8.78 -3.51 7.97
CA ASP A 62 8.97 -2.70 9.17
C ASP A 62 8.06 -1.45 9.17
N ILE A 63 7.92 -0.79 8.01
CA ILE A 63 6.99 0.33 7.84
C ILE A 63 5.53 -0.11 8.08
N LEU A 64 5.13 -1.28 7.57
CA LEU A 64 3.77 -1.80 7.79
C LEU A 64 3.52 -2.08 9.27
N ILE A 65 4.48 -2.72 9.95
CA ILE A 65 4.41 -3.03 11.38
C ILE A 65 4.31 -1.73 12.20
N TYR A 66 5.16 -0.74 11.91
CA TYR A 66 5.16 0.55 12.59
C TYR A 66 3.81 1.27 12.46
N ASN A 67 3.21 1.25 11.26
CA ASN A 67 1.90 1.84 10.99
C ASN A 67 0.72 0.95 11.39
N LYS A 68 0.97 -0.24 11.96
CA LYS A 68 -0.05 -1.23 12.37
C LYS A 68 -0.98 -1.65 11.23
N ILE A 69 -0.45 -1.68 10.01
CA ILE A 69 -1.16 -2.14 8.83
C ILE A 69 -0.95 -3.63 8.71
N GLN A 70 -2.03 -4.40 8.67
CA GLN A 70 -1.97 -5.84 8.41
C GLN A 70 -2.33 -6.10 6.95
N LEU A 71 -1.35 -6.52 6.14
CA LEU A 71 -1.55 -6.92 4.75
C LEU A 71 -1.92 -8.39 4.59
#